data_AF-A0A9J6D7A4-F1
#
_entry.id   AF-A0A9J6D7A4-F1
#
_cell.length_a   1.000
_cell.length_b   1.000
_cell.length_c   1.000
_cell.angle_alpha   90.00
_cell.angle_beta   90.00
_cell.angle_gamma   90.00
#
_symmetry.space_group_name_H-M   'P 1'
#
loop_
_entity.id
_entity.type
_entity.pdbx_description
1 polymer ?
#
loop_
_entity_poly.entity_id
_entity_poly.type
_entity_poly.pdbx_seq_one_letter_code
_entity_poly.pdbx_strand_id
1 'polypeptide(L)'
;MYSTRAELAGILDYLEWALEMSPQTDPVHHRVYTDSQAAHRACANVLYTDPVLQKIRHQTRLLRECGHDVTIHWVPGHCGIPGNEKAHRLARAHLLTALARASDTPSTFLATPPELADPIADKHITKQRRAAYLTAVGNPLSIPLLPSKVFTRRESVLLRRIQAGTLLTPFLLNRFHRGDTPPPVTGLCSTCNCRADLNHLCWECPVYNPPRLRALATIKRGPWPSSLRTWACPEPSPPDRAIEFWRALIMFLQDPAAPPVGDRLRDSHKIQAIQAAPT
;
A
#
# COMPACT_ATOMS: atom_id res chain seq x y z
N MET A 1 8.10 8.60 1.11
CA MET A 1 8.39 7.15 1.02
C MET A 1 9.91 6.90 1.07
N TYR A 2 10.70 7.81 1.68
CA TYR A 2 12.16 7.83 1.54
C TYR A 2 12.93 7.20 2.72
N SER A 3 12.29 6.93 3.85
CA SER A 3 12.98 6.41 5.04
C SER A 3 13.46 4.96 4.87
N THR A 4 12.64 4.02 4.38
CA THR A 4 13.04 2.60 4.34
C THR A 4 14.25 2.33 3.43
N ARG A 5 14.42 3.06 2.34
CA ARG A 5 15.56 2.86 1.43
C ARG A 5 16.87 3.36 2.03
N ALA A 6 16.84 4.46 2.78
CA ALA A 6 18.00 4.97 3.51
C ALA A 6 18.42 4.00 4.64
N GLU A 7 17.45 3.41 5.34
CA GLU A 7 17.69 2.40 6.37
C GLU A 7 18.34 1.13 5.80
N LEU A 8 17.86 0.67 4.64
CA LEU A 8 18.48 -0.46 3.93
C LEU A 8 19.89 -0.10 3.43
N ALA A 9 20.12 1.13 2.98
CA ALA A 9 21.46 1.57 2.61
C ALA A 9 22.42 1.55 3.80
N GLY A 10 22.02 2.03 4.98
CA GLY A 10 22.85 1.95 6.19
C GLY A 10 23.19 0.52 6.60
N ILE A 11 22.26 -0.43 6.43
CA ILE A 11 22.54 -1.86 6.63
C ILE A 11 23.56 -2.35 5.59
N LEU A 12 23.37 -2.00 4.32
CA LEU A 12 24.27 -2.42 3.25
C LEU A 12 25.69 -1.88 3.46
N ASP A 13 25.84 -0.58 3.76
CA ASP A 13 27.13 0.07 4.00
C ASP A 13 27.92 -0.65 5.12
N TYR A 14 27.24 -1.03 6.20
CA TYR A 14 27.87 -1.81 7.27
C TYR A 14 28.32 -3.20 6.80
N LEU A 15 27.50 -3.90 6.00
CA LEU A 15 27.85 -5.24 5.51
C LEU A 15 28.99 -5.21 4.49
N GLU A 16 29.06 -4.18 3.65
CA GLU A 16 30.18 -3.95 2.73
C GLU A 16 31.47 -3.72 3.52
N TRP A 17 31.44 -2.82 4.52
CA TRP A 17 32.59 -2.62 5.43
C TRP A 17 32.98 -3.90 6.17
N ALA A 18 32.00 -4.67 6.69
CA ALA A 18 32.27 -5.90 7.41
C ALA A 18 32.96 -6.95 6.51
N LEU A 19 32.55 -7.04 5.24
CA LEU A 19 33.16 -7.94 4.28
C LEU A 19 34.58 -7.48 3.89
N GLU A 20 34.82 -6.18 3.77
CA GLU A 20 36.17 -5.65 3.52
C GLU A 20 37.14 -5.98 4.66
N MET A 21 36.65 -5.99 5.91
CA MET A 21 37.45 -6.31 7.08
C MET A 21 37.58 -7.82 7.35
N SER A 22 36.71 -8.66 6.79
CA SER A 22 36.65 -10.10 7.11
C SER A 22 37.97 -10.86 6.89
N PRO A 23 38.84 -10.55 5.90
CA PRO A 23 40.12 -11.24 5.76
C PRO A 23 41.13 -10.93 6.89
N GLN A 24 40.90 -9.87 7.67
CA GLN A 24 41.81 -9.35 8.69
C GLN A 24 41.34 -9.68 10.11
N THR A 25 40.17 -10.33 10.24
CA THR A 25 39.52 -10.59 11.52
C THR A 25 39.19 -12.05 11.65
N ASP A 26 39.23 -12.57 12.87
CA ASP A 26 38.66 -13.89 13.14
C ASP A 26 37.16 -13.92 12.83
N PRO A 27 36.60 -15.10 12.50
CA PRO A 27 35.17 -15.27 12.31
C PRO A 27 34.35 -14.74 13.49
N VAL A 28 33.45 -13.79 13.22
CA VAL A 28 32.58 -13.18 14.23
C VAL A 28 31.10 -13.19 13.82
N HIS A 29 30.23 -13.03 14.82
CA HIS A 29 28.80 -12.86 14.62
C HIS A 29 28.42 -11.37 14.63
N HIS A 30 28.07 -10.83 13.46
CA HIS A 30 27.63 -9.46 13.25
C HIS A 30 26.16 -9.29 13.65
N ARG A 31 25.90 -8.41 14.61
CA ARG A 31 24.55 -8.03 15.05
C ARG A 31 24.23 -6.61 14.61
N VAL A 32 23.35 -6.50 13.62
CA VAL A 32 22.90 -5.20 13.08
C VAL A 32 21.55 -4.85 13.68
N TYR A 33 21.43 -3.66 14.24
CA TYR A 33 20.19 -3.16 14.84
C TYR A 33 19.63 -2.00 14.00
N THR A 34 18.34 -2.06 13.64
CA THR A 34 17.63 -0.98 12.94
C THR A 34 16.33 -0.65 13.67
N ASP A 35 15.96 0.63 13.72
CA ASP A 35 14.66 1.04 14.25
C ASP A 35 13.52 1.01 13.21
N SER A 36 13.88 0.74 11.96
CA SER A 36 12.96 0.61 10.85
C SER A 36 12.35 -0.79 10.79
N GLN A 37 11.16 -0.95 11.37
CA GLN A 37 10.39 -2.19 11.30
C GLN A 37 10.14 -2.63 9.84
N ALA A 38 9.99 -1.65 8.94
CA ALA A 38 9.83 -1.92 7.50
C ALA A 38 11.11 -2.51 6.88
N ALA A 39 12.30 -1.96 7.19
CA ALA A 39 13.57 -2.48 6.69
C ALA A 39 13.84 -3.89 7.22
N HIS A 40 13.64 -4.12 8.52
CA HIS A 40 13.79 -5.45 9.12
C HIS A 40 12.87 -6.49 8.45
N ARG A 41 11.59 -6.17 8.26
CA ARG A 41 10.64 -7.07 7.56
C ARG A 41 11.03 -7.32 6.10
N ALA A 42 11.58 -6.32 5.42
CA ALA A 42 12.03 -6.46 4.04
C ALA A 42 13.25 -7.39 3.93
N CYS A 43 14.22 -7.26 4.85
CA CYS A 43 15.37 -8.16 4.92
C CYS A 43 14.97 -9.61 5.24
N ALA A 44 13.97 -9.82 6.09
CA ALA A 44 13.50 -11.15 6.47
C ALA A 44 12.69 -11.87 5.37
N ASN A 45 12.12 -11.15 4.41
CA ASN A 45 11.22 -11.72 3.41
C ASN A 45 11.90 -11.87 2.04
N VAL A 46 12.11 -13.12 1.62
CA VAL A 46 12.80 -13.51 0.37
C VAL A 46 12.09 -13.00 -0.89
N LEU A 47 10.77 -12.74 -0.82
CA LEU A 47 9.96 -12.30 -1.97
C LEU A 47 10.18 -10.83 -2.37
N TYR A 48 10.83 -10.03 -1.52
CA TYR A 48 11.22 -8.66 -1.90
C TYR A 48 12.48 -8.69 -2.78
N THR A 49 12.44 -7.96 -3.90
CA THR A 49 13.49 -8.01 -4.94
C THR A 49 14.13 -6.65 -5.23
N ASP A 50 14.03 -5.69 -4.30
CA ASP A 50 14.72 -4.39 -4.45
C ASP A 50 16.25 -4.60 -4.63
N PRO A 51 16.92 -3.85 -5.52
CA PRO A 51 18.36 -4.01 -5.77
C PRO A 51 19.24 -3.91 -4.51
N VAL A 52 18.88 -3.05 -3.54
CA VAL A 52 19.62 -2.91 -2.28
C VAL A 52 19.46 -4.17 -1.42
N LEU A 53 18.26 -4.75 -1.37
CA LEU A 53 18.02 -6.02 -0.67
C LEU A 53 18.78 -7.18 -1.30
N GLN A 54 18.90 -7.21 -2.63
CA GLN A 54 19.70 -8.23 -3.31
C GLN A 54 21.18 -8.11 -2.96
N LYS A 55 21.71 -6.87 -2.90
CA LYS A 55 23.06 -6.62 -2.41
C LYS A 55 23.24 -7.05 -0.96
N ILE A 56 22.33 -6.68 -0.05
CA ILE A 56 22.36 -7.09 1.36
C ILE A 56 22.44 -8.63 1.50
N ARG A 57 21.61 -9.35 0.74
CA ARG A 57 21.63 -10.83 0.73
C ARG A 57 22.93 -11.38 0.18
N HIS A 58 23.45 -10.76 -0.88
CA HIS A 58 24.73 -11.15 -1.47
C HIS A 58 25.88 -10.96 -0.48
N GLN A 59 26.00 -9.79 0.15
CA GLN A 59 27.04 -9.51 1.15
C GLN A 59 26.93 -10.42 2.36
N THR A 60 25.70 -10.65 2.85
CA THR A 60 25.45 -11.59 3.96
C THR A 60 25.92 -13.01 3.64
N ARG A 61 25.71 -13.47 2.39
CA ARG A 61 26.18 -14.78 1.93
C ARG A 61 27.71 -14.82 1.84
N LEU A 62 28.34 -13.79 1.28
CA LEU A 62 29.80 -13.71 1.20
C LEU A 62 30.45 -13.73 2.59
N LEU A 63 29.90 -12.97 3.54
CA LEU A 63 30.35 -13.00 4.93
C LEU A 63 30.26 -14.42 5.54
N ARG A 64 29.18 -15.15 5.26
CA ARG A 64 29.02 -16.56 5.68
C ARG A 64 30.03 -17.50 5.04
N GLU A 65 30.34 -17.30 3.77
CA GLU A 65 31.39 -18.04 3.08
C GLU A 65 32.78 -17.78 3.69
N CYS A 66 32.99 -16.58 4.24
CA CYS A 66 34.18 -16.24 5.04
C CYS A 66 34.12 -16.71 6.51
N GLY A 67 33.08 -17.45 6.93
CA GLY A 67 32.92 -17.96 8.29
C GLY A 67 32.22 -17.00 9.28
N HIS A 68 31.84 -15.80 8.84
CA HIS A 68 31.12 -14.83 9.66
C HIS A 68 29.62 -15.09 9.63
N ASP A 69 28.91 -14.80 10.72
CA ASP A 69 27.44 -14.86 10.71
C ASP A 69 26.83 -13.47 10.89
N VAL A 70 25.61 -13.28 10.38
CA VAL A 70 24.93 -11.98 10.35
C VAL A 70 23.48 -12.14 10.81
N THR A 71 23.10 -11.34 11.81
CA THR A 71 21.72 -11.20 12.26
C THR A 71 21.30 -9.73 12.25
N ILE A 72 20.07 -9.49 11.77
CA ILE A 72 19.47 -8.16 11.70
C ILE A 72 18.29 -8.13 12.66
N HIS A 73 18.37 -7.27 13.68
CA HIS A 73 17.37 -7.11 14.73
C HIS A 73 16.61 -5.78 14.58
N TRP A 74 15.33 -5.81 14.92
CA TRP A 74 14.55 -4.59 15.08
C TRP A 74 14.56 -4.11 16.53
N VAL A 75 14.73 -2.80 16.72
CA VAL A 75 14.60 -2.12 18.02
C VAL A 75 13.62 -0.95 17.92
N PRO A 76 12.95 -0.53 19.01
CA PRO A 76 12.10 0.64 18.94
C PRO A 76 12.92 1.94 18.84
N GLY A 77 12.50 2.84 17.95
CA GLY A 77 13.08 4.17 17.79
C GLY A 77 12.67 5.13 18.91
N HIS A 78 13.56 6.06 19.28
CA HIS A 78 13.30 7.13 20.27
C HIS A 78 12.84 6.64 21.66
N CYS A 79 13.34 5.50 22.12
CA CYS A 79 13.00 4.92 23.42
C CYS A 79 14.15 4.91 24.43
N GLY A 80 15.15 5.80 24.32
CA GLY A 80 16.25 5.87 25.29
C GLY A 80 17.36 4.83 25.08
N ILE A 81 17.41 4.13 23.93
CA ILE A 81 18.47 3.16 23.63
C ILE A 81 19.72 3.93 23.15
N PRO A 82 20.82 4.00 23.94
CA PRO A 82 21.89 4.95 23.66
C PRO A 82 22.58 4.75 22.30
N GLY A 83 22.77 3.49 21.88
CA GLY A 83 23.35 3.16 20.58
C GLY A 83 22.47 3.58 19.41
N ASN A 84 21.15 3.34 19.50
CA ASN A 84 20.20 3.72 18.47
C ASN A 84 20.08 5.25 18.36
N GLU A 85 20.03 5.95 19.49
CA GLU A 85 19.98 7.42 19.52
C GLU A 85 21.27 8.06 18.98
N LYS A 86 22.43 7.43 19.23
CA LYS A 86 23.70 7.85 18.63
C LYS A 86 23.67 7.66 17.11
N ALA A 87 23.24 6.50 16.62
CA ALA A 87 23.11 6.23 15.18
C ALA A 87 22.17 7.23 14.51
N HIS A 88 21.01 7.50 15.12
CA HIS A 88 20.04 8.49 14.65
C HIS A 88 20.64 9.90 14.57
N ARG A 89 21.38 10.34 15.61
CA ARG A 89 22.07 11.65 15.59
C ARG A 89 23.13 11.74 14.50
N LEU A 90 23.92 10.69 14.29
CA LEU A 90 24.93 10.65 13.23
C LEU A 90 24.29 10.71 11.84
N ALA A 91 23.24 9.93 11.60
CA ALA A 91 22.50 9.98 10.34
C ALA A 91 21.94 11.39 10.04
N ARG A 92 21.38 12.06 11.07
CA ARG A 92 20.93 13.46 10.94
C ARG A 92 22.08 14.43 10.66
N ALA A 93 23.21 14.27 11.34
CA ALA A 93 24.38 15.12 11.12
C ALA A 93 24.93 14.96 9.68
N HIS A 94 25.04 13.73 9.19
CA HIS A 94 25.46 13.45 7.82
C HIS A 94 24.54 14.10 6.78
N LEU A 95 23.22 14.02 6.98
CA LEU A 95 22.25 14.70 6.12
C LEU A 95 22.49 16.22 6.11
N LEU A 96 22.65 16.83 7.28
CA LEU A 96 22.89 18.28 7.39
C LEU A 96 24.20 18.69 6.70
N THR A 97 25.27 17.91 6.84
CA THR A 97 26.55 18.19 6.16
C THR A 97 26.45 18.01 4.65
N ALA A 98 25.73 16.98 4.17
CA ALA A 98 25.53 16.76 2.73
C ALA A 98 24.75 17.92 2.09
N LEU A 99 23.76 18.46 2.79
CA LEU A 99 22.99 19.62 2.35
C LEU A 99 23.83 20.91 2.36
N ALA A 100 24.68 21.10 3.36
CA ALA A 100 25.61 22.22 3.40
C ALA A 100 26.59 22.20 2.21
N ARG A 101 27.16 21.04 1.88
CA ARG A 101 28.06 20.89 0.71
C ARG A 101 27.37 21.10 -0.64
N ALA A 102 26.08 20.77 -0.73
CA ALA A 102 25.27 21.09 -1.91
C ALA A 102 24.99 22.60 -2.06
N SER A 103 25.26 23.40 -1.02
CA SER A 103 25.06 24.85 -1.01
C SER A 103 26.34 25.64 -1.36
N ASP A 104 27.51 24.99 -1.41
CA ASP A 104 28.80 25.60 -1.77
C ASP A 104 29.02 25.73 -3.29
N THR A 105 28.08 25.26 -4.12
CA THR A 105 27.95 25.75 -5.50
C THR A 105 27.30 27.13 -5.46
N PRO A 106 27.93 28.20 -6.00
CA PRO A 106 27.38 29.55 -5.92
C PRO A 106 26.11 29.64 -6.76
N SER A 107 24.96 29.42 -6.12
CA SER A 107 23.68 29.87 -6.63
C SER A 107 23.38 31.20 -5.97
N THR A 108 23.57 32.26 -6.74
CA THR A 108 23.26 33.64 -6.40
C THR A 108 21.78 33.79 -6.09
N PHE A 109 21.31 33.46 -4.90
CA PHE A 109 20.08 34.03 -4.35
C PHE A 109 20.14 34.03 -2.82
N LEU A 110 20.12 35.25 -2.27
CA LEU A 110 19.71 35.53 -0.90
C LEU A 110 18.35 34.86 -0.65
N ALA A 111 18.37 33.68 -0.07
CA ALA A 111 17.19 33.05 0.46
C ALA A 111 17.57 32.55 1.85
N THR A 112 16.85 33.08 2.85
CA THR A 112 16.69 32.44 4.16
C THR A 112 16.74 30.93 4.01
N PRO A 113 17.61 30.21 4.75
CA PRO A 113 17.76 28.77 4.59
C PRO A 113 16.36 28.14 4.66
N PRO A 114 15.93 27.39 3.62
CA PRO A 114 14.62 26.77 3.66
C PRO A 114 14.66 25.84 4.86
N GLU A 115 13.78 26.11 5.81
CA GLU A 115 13.46 25.22 6.93
C GLU A 115 13.42 23.81 6.36
N LEU A 116 14.44 23.01 6.67
CA LEU A 116 14.65 21.69 6.08
C LEU A 116 13.45 20.83 6.47
N ALA A 117 12.48 20.79 5.57
CA ALA A 117 11.17 20.22 5.78
C ALA A 117 11.38 18.75 6.15
N ASP A 118 11.21 18.43 7.44
CA ASP A 118 11.36 17.06 7.94
C ASP A 118 10.23 16.24 7.34
N PRO A 119 10.49 15.35 6.37
CA PRO A 119 9.42 14.71 5.61
C PRO A 119 8.57 13.78 6.49
N ILE A 120 9.08 13.39 7.66
CA ILE A 120 8.36 12.63 8.66
C ILE A 120 7.48 13.58 9.46
N ALA A 121 8.03 14.68 9.99
CA ALA A 121 7.26 15.70 10.68
C ALA A 121 6.17 16.30 9.78
N ASP A 122 6.48 16.63 8.53
CA ASP A 122 5.52 17.12 7.53
C ASP A 122 4.44 16.10 7.21
N LYS A 123 4.78 14.81 7.14
CA LYS A 123 3.79 13.74 6.98
C LYS A 123 2.90 13.65 8.21
N HIS A 124 3.45 13.78 9.41
CA HIS A 124 2.68 13.78 10.66
C HIS A 124 1.76 14.99 10.75
N ILE A 125 2.26 16.19 10.46
CA ILE A 125 1.52 17.44 10.38
C ILE A 125 0.43 17.34 9.32
N THR A 126 0.75 16.84 8.12
CA THR A 126 -0.22 16.64 7.03
C THR A 126 -1.30 15.63 7.43
N LYS A 127 -0.93 14.54 8.11
CA LYS A 127 -1.89 13.53 8.60
C LYS A 127 -2.80 14.11 9.69
N GLN A 128 -2.25 14.89 10.62
CA GLN A 128 -3.01 15.59 11.66
C GLN A 128 -3.95 16.64 11.07
N ARG A 129 -3.46 17.50 10.16
CA ARG A 129 -4.26 18.48 9.43
C ARG A 129 -5.40 17.82 8.66
N ARG A 130 -5.11 16.71 7.97
CA ARG A 130 -6.13 15.93 7.25
C ARG A 130 -7.14 15.30 8.20
N ALA A 131 -6.71 14.75 9.34
CA ALA A 131 -7.63 14.19 10.33
C ALA A 131 -8.53 15.27 10.96
N ALA A 132 -7.96 16.43 11.31
CA ALA A 132 -8.70 17.58 11.82
C ALA A 132 -9.72 18.10 10.78
N TYR A 133 -9.30 18.26 9.52
CA TYR A 133 -10.19 18.62 8.42
C TYR A 133 -11.33 17.62 8.24
N LEU A 134 -11.03 16.31 8.17
CA LEU A 134 -12.05 15.27 8.01
C LEU A 134 -13.01 15.22 9.20
N THR A 135 -12.52 15.53 10.41
CA THR A 135 -13.35 15.62 11.62
C THR A 135 -14.25 16.86 11.58
N ALA A 136 -13.71 18.02 11.21
CA ALA A 136 -14.43 19.29 11.13
C ALA A 136 -15.50 19.28 10.03
N VAL A 137 -15.19 18.71 8.87
CA VAL A 137 -16.16 18.57 7.77
C VAL A 137 -17.08 17.35 7.98
N GLY A 138 -16.74 16.48 8.94
CA GLY A 138 -17.47 15.27 9.31
C GLY A 138 -17.49 14.22 8.21
N ASN A 139 -18.34 14.43 7.20
CA ASN A 139 -18.52 13.54 6.07
C ASN A 139 -18.56 14.33 4.74
N PRO A 140 -17.41 14.88 4.30
CA PRO A 140 -17.34 15.72 3.09
C PRO A 140 -17.84 15.03 1.82
N LEU A 141 -17.85 13.69 1.80
CA LEU A 141 -18.24 12.89 0.64
C LEU A 141 -19.68 12.37 0.74
N SER A 142 -20.41 12.73 1.81
CA SER A 142 -21.75 12.21 2.12
C SER A 142 -21.82 10.68 2.07
N ILE A 143 -20.75 9.99 2.47
CA ILE A 143 -20.68 8.53 2.51
C ILE A 143 -21.45 8.03 3.74
N PRO A 144 -22.54 7.27 3.58
CA PRO A 144 -23.33 6.82 4.72
C PRO A 144 -22.53 5.92 5.67
N LEU A 145 -22.86 5.98 6.97
CA LEU A 145 -22.28 5.10 7.97
C LEU A 145 -22.86 3.69 7.83
N LEU A 146 -22.00 2.68 7.87
CA LEU A 146 -22.43 1.29 7.88
C LEU A 146 -22.84 0.89 9.30
N PRO A 147 -24.01 0.25 9.50
CA PRO A 147 -24.43 -0.25 10.80
C PRO A 147 -23.43 -1.26 11.36
N SER A 148 -23.04 -1.06 12.62
CA SER A 148 -22.22 -2.05 13.32
C SER A 148 -23.01 -3.37 13.49
N LYS A 149 -22.33 -4.52 13.35
CA LYS A 149 -22.88 -5.88 13.53
C LYS A 149 -23.82 -6.43 12.44
N VAL A 150 -24.26 -5.63 11.47
CA VAL A 150 -25.13 -6.13 10.37
C VAL A 150 -24.34 -6.88 9.30
N PHE A 151 -23.13 -6.40 9.01
CA PHE A 151 -22.25 -6.97 7.99
C PHE A 151 -21.00 -7.55 8.66
N THR A 152 -20.47 -8.63 8.09
CA THR A 152 -19.15 -9.13 8.47
C THR A 152 -18.08 -8.07 8.22
N ARG A 153 -16.91 -8.23 8.85
CA ARG A 153 -15.76 -7.35 8.60
C ARG A 153 -15.40 -7.30 7.11
N ARG A 154 -15.46 -8.44 6.41
CA ARG A 154 -15.11 -8.55 4.99
C ARG A 154 -16.09 -7.78 4.11
N GLU A 155 -17.39 -7.96 4.33
CA GLU A 155 -18.45 -7.23 3.61
C GLU A 155 -18.38 -5.73 3.87
N SER A 156 -18.16 -5.34 5.13
CA SER A 156 -17.98 -3.94 5.50
C SER A 156 -16.83 -3.29 4.73
N VAL A 157 -15.69 -3.97 4.62
CA VAL A 157 -14.54 -3.49 3.84
C VAL A 157 -14.87 -3.38 2.35
N LEU A 158 -15.59 -4.35 1.78
CA LEU A 158 -16.02 -4.30 0.38
C LEU A 158 -16.93 -3.10 0.12
N LEU A 159 -17.98 -2.92 0.93
CA LEU A 159 -18.91 -1.80 0.82
C LEU A 159 -18.18 -0.46 0.94
N ARG A 160 -17.31 -0.30 1.95
CA ARG A 160 -16.50 0.92 2.12
C ARG A 160 -15.64 1.23 0.91
N ARG A 161 -15.02 0.21 0.32
CA ARG A 161 -14.18 0.38 -0.87
C ARG A 161 -14.99 0.81 -2.09
N ILE A 162 -16.23 0.31 -2.25
CA ILE A 162 -17.12 0.75 -3.34
C ILE A 162 -17.58 2.18 -3.11
N GLN A 163 -18.04 2.51 -1.90
CA GLN A 163 -18.46 3.86 -1.51
C GLN A 163 -17.37 4.90 -1.77
N ALA A 164 -16.11 4.54 -1.50
CA ALA A 164 -14.95 5.39 -1.74
C ALA A 164 -14.39 5.30 -3.17
N GLY A 165 -14.91 4.43 -4.04
CA GLY A 165 -14.40 4.22 -5.40
C GLY A 165 -12.99 3.60 -5.46
N THR A 166 -12.60 2.83 -4.43
CA THR A 166 -11.26 2.26 -4.25
C THR A 166 -11.22 0.73 -4.32
N LEU A 167 -12.36 0.07 -4.56
CA LEU A 167 -12.37 -1.38 -4.78
C LEU A 167 -11.61 -1.69 -6.06
N LEU A 168 -10.67 -2.63 -5.99
CA LEU A 168 -9.78 -2.94 -7.10
C LEU A 168 -10.57 -3.46 -8.30
N THR A 169 -10.38 -2.84 -9.46
CA THR A 169 -10.91 -3.27 -10.76
C THR A 169 -9.76 -3.46 -11.75
N PRO A 170 -9.98 -4.09 -12.92
CA PRO A 170 -8.95 -4.18 -13.96
C PRO A 170 -8.43 -2.81 -14.37
N PHE A 171 -9.30 -1.80 -14.49
CA PHE A 171 -8.88 -0.42 -14.75
C PHE A 171 -7.93 0.13 -13.68
N LEU A 172 -8.26 -0.03 -12.39
CA LEU A 172 -7.38 0.45 -11.32
C LEU A 172 -6.08 -0.33 -11.23
N LEU A 173 -6.13 -1.65 -11.43
CA LEU A 173 -4.94 -2.50 -11.41
C LEU A 173 -3.97 -2.14 -12.54
N ASN A 174 -4.50 -1.93 -13.75
CA ASN A 174 -3.74 -1.45 -14.90
C ASN A 174 -3.18 -0.03 -14.65
N ARG A 175 -4.00 0.90 -14.14
CA ARG A 175 -3.58 2.27 -13.82
C ARG A 175 -2.48 2.35 -12.76
N PHE A 176 -2.50 1.45 -11.78
CA PHE A 176 -1.50 1.39 -10.71
C PHE A 176 -0.29 0.53 -11.05
N HIS A 177 -0.29 -0.14 -12.19
CA HIS A 177 0.88 -0.87 -12.67
C HIS A 177 2.07 0.09 -12.84
N ARG A 178 3.21 -0.29 -12.28
CA ARG A 178 4.47 0.45 -12.41
C ARG A 178 5.58 -0.53 -12.79
N GLY A 179 6.32 -0.20 -13.84
CA GLY A 179 7.40 -1.04 -14.38
C GLY A 179 7.29 -1.14 -15.90
N ASP A 180 8.36 -1.64 -16.53
CA ASP A 180 8.48 -1.75 -17.99
C ASP A 180 7.81 -3.00 -18.56
N THR A 181 7.29 -3.88 -17.71
CA THR A 181 6.54 -5.06 -18.15
C THR A 181 5.11 -4.70 -18.54
N PRO A 182 4.49 -5.43 -19.49
CA PRO A 182 3.09 -5.22 -19.80
C PRO A 182 2.21 -5.48 -18.56
N PRO A 183 1.15 -4.69 -18.36
CA PRO A 183 0.27 -4.83 -17.20
C PRO A 183 -0.40 -6.21 -17.19
N PRO A 184 -0.60 -6.81 -16.01
CA PRO A 184 -1.14 -8.17 -15.89
C PRO A 184 -2.60 -8.29 -16.35
N VAL A 185 -3.27 -7.16 -16.53
CA VAL A 185 -4.63 -7.06 -17.07
C VAL A 185 -4.79 -5.88 -17.98
N THR A 186 -5.69 -6.03 -18.95
CA THR A 186 -6.22 -4.90 -19.69
C THR A 186 -7.07 -4.02 -18.74
N GLY A 187 -6.97 -2.70 -18.90
CA GLY A 187 -7.83 -1.76 -18.18
C GLY A 187 -9.27 -1.70 -18.73
N LEU A 188 -9.61 -2.61 -19.64
CA LEU A 188 -10.84 -2.63 -20.43
C LEU A 188 -11.65 -3.90 -20.14
N CYS A 189 -12.96 -3.81 -20.29
CA CYS A 189 -13.84 -4.97 -20.16
C CYS A 189 -13.64 -5.90 -21.35
N SER A 190 -13.46 -7.19 -21.08
CA SER A 190 -13.21 -8.22 -22.11
C SER A 190 -14.33 -8.39 -23.14
N THR A 191 -15.56 -7.97 -22.81
CA THR A 191 -16.72 -8.24 -23.66
C THR A 191 -17.21 -7.01 -24.43
N CYS A 192 -17.22 -5.84 -23.80
CA CYS A 192 -17.71 -4.61 -24.42
C CYS A 192 -16.65 -3.55 -24.66
N ASN A 193 -15.38 -3.84 -24.32
CA ASN A 193 -14.22 -2.98 -24.53
C ASN A 193 -14.31 -1.57 -23.89
N CYS A 194 -15.26 -1.36 -22.98
CA CYS A 194 -15.36 -0.14 -22.18
C CYS A 194 -14.34 -0.13 -21.06
N ARG A 195 -14.08 1.04 -20.46
CA ARG A 195 -13.23 1.16 -19.27
C ARG A 195 -13.75 0.26 -18.14
N ALA A 196 -12.92 -0.68 -17.66
CA ALA A 196 -13.30 -1.63 -16.62
C ALA A 196 -13.22 -1.03 -15.21
N ASP A 197 -13.95 0.08 -14.99
CA ASP A 197 -14.11 0.72 -13.68
C ASP A 197 -15.34 0.16 -12.93
N LEU A 198 -15.55 0.63 -11.69
CA LEU A 198 -16.65 0.15 -10.86
C LEU A 198 -18.03 0.48 -11.44
N ASN A 199 -18.22 1.69 -11.99
CA ASN A 199 -19.51 2.07 -12.58
C ASN A 199 -19.85 1.15 -13.74
N HIS A 200 -18.89 0.95 -14.64
CA HIS A 200 -19.07 0.08 -15.76
C HIS A 200 -19.37 -1.36 -15.30
N LEU A 201 -18.51 -1.96 -14.49
CA LEU A 201 -18.63 -3.36 -14.10
C LEU A 201 -19.87 -3.64 -13.23
N CYS A 202 -20.17 -2.76 -12.27
CA CYS A 202 -21.25 -3.01 -11.31
C CYS A 202 -22.61 -2.47 -11.76
N TRP A 203 -22.67 -1.49 -12.67
CA TRP A 203 -23.93 -0.80 -13.03
C TRP A 203 -24.29 -0.77 -14.52
N GLU A 204 -23.32 -0.66 -15.42
CA GLU A 204 -23.62 -0.42 -16.85
C GLU A 204 -23.45 -1.66 -17.71
N CYS A 205 -22.46 -2.51 -17.40
CA CYS A 205 -22.04 -3.60 -18.27
C CYS A 205 -23.18 -4.60 -18.53
N PRO A 206 -23.54 -4.86 -19.80
CA PRO A 206 -24.64 -5.78 -20.14
C PRO A 206 -24.38 -7.22 -19.70
N VAL A 207 -23.11 -7.65 -19.71
CA VAL A 207 -22.70 -9.01 -19.30
C VAL A 207 -23.11 -9.32 -17.86
N TYR A 208 -22.99 -8.32 -16.98
CA TYR A 208 -23.31 -8.47 -15.57
C TYR A 208 -24.74 -8.05 -15.24
N ASN A 209 -25.57 -7.78 -16.25
CA ASN A 209 -26.97 -7.41 -16.04
C ASN A 209 -27.80 -8.53 -15.38
N PRO A 210 -27.69 -9.82 -15.77
CA PRO A 210 -28.46 -10.88 -15.12
C PRO A 210 -28.21 -11.01 -13.60
N PRO A 211 -26.97 -11.13 -13.09
CA PRO A 211 -26.73 -11.14 -11.63
C PRO A 211 -27.12 -9.82 -10.96
N ARG A 212 -26.97 -8.68 -11.65
CA ARG A 212 -27.39 -7.37 -11.12
C ARG A 212 -28.90 -7.31 -10.91
N LEU A 213 -29.70 -7.76 -11.87
CA LEU A 213 -31.16 -7.77 -11.76
C LEU A 213 -31.64 -8.72 -10.66
N ARG A 214 -31.03 -9.91 -10.52
CA ARG A 214 -31.31 -10.81 -9.38
C ARG A 214 -31.06 -10.12 -8.04
N ALA A 215 -29.98 -9.36 -7.94
CA ALA A 215 -29.68 -8.58 -6.75
C ALA A 215 -30.69 -7.47 -6.48
N LEU A 216 -30.98 -6.65 -7.48
CA LEU A 216 -31.94 -5.55 -7.34
C LEU A 216 -33.35 -6.04 -7.01
N ALA A 217 -33.75 -7.23 -7.48
CA ALA A 217 -35.03 -7.85 -7.16
C ALA A 217 -35.21 -8.19 -5.67
N THR A 218 -34.12 -8.25 -4.88
CA THR A 218 -34.22 -8.46 -3.42
C THR A 218 -34.57 -7.19 -2.64
N ILE A 219 -34.46 -6.02 -3.27
CA ILE A 219 -34.83 -4.74 -2.68
C ILE A 219 -36.36 -4.64 -2.70
N LYS A 220 -36.97 -4.59 -1.52
CA LYS A 220 -38.43 -4.55 -1.37
C LYS A 220 -38.96 -3.13 -1.34
N ARG A 221 -38.15 -2.20 -0.81
CA ARG A 221 -38.57 -0.82 -0.56
C ARG A 221 -38.03 0.12 -1.64
N GLY A 222 -38.93 0.69 -2.42
CA GLY A 222 -38.60 1.74 -3.39
C GLY A 222 -38.33 3.11 -2.76
N PRO A 223 -37.83 4.09 -3.54
CA PRO A 223 -37.39 3.94 -4.93
C PRO A 223 -36.10 3.11 -5.06
N TRP A 224 -35.96 2.38 -6.17
CA TRP A 224 -34.79 1.57 -6.49
C TRP A 224 -33.57 2.45 -6.84
N PRO A 225 -32.34 1.94 -6.66
CA PRO A 225 -31.16 2.67 -7.10
C PRO A 225 -31.19 2.88 -8.62
N SER A 226 -30.71 4.04 -9.04
CA SER A 226 -30.61 4.48 -10.45
C SER A 226 -29.18 4.57 -10.96
N SER A 227 -28.20 4.39 -10.06
CA SER A 227 -26.78 4.39 -10.36
C SER A 227 -26.04 3.54 -9.32
N LEU A 228 -24.78 3.19 -9.60
CA LEU A 228 -23.90 2.59 -8.59
C LEU A 228 -23.79 3.49 -7.34
N ARG A 229 -23.74 4.81 -7.53
CA ARG A 229 -23.62 5.76 -6.43
C ARG A 229 -24.83 5.70 -5.50
N THR A 230 -26.05 5.71 -6.05
CA THR A 230 -27.28 5.63 -5.24
C THR A 230 -27.49 4.23 -4.64
N TRP A 231 -26.88 3.20 -5.23
CA TRP A 231 -26.85 1.85 -4.64
C TRP A 231 -25.86 1.73 -3.47
N ALA A 232 -24.63 2.24 -3.62
CA ALA A 232 -23.57 2.11 -2.61
C ALA A 232 -23.68 3.16 -1.48
N CYS A 233 -24.12 4.37 -1.84
CA CYS A 233 -24.32 5.51 -0.95
C CYS A 233 -25.78 5.98 -1.03
N PRO A 234 -26.75 5.20 -0.50
CA PRO A 234 -28.13 5.64 -0.44
C PRO A 234 -28.26 6.91 0.41
N GLU A 235 -29.18 7.79 0.01
CA GLU A 235 -29.53 8.98 0.79
C GLU A 235 -30.00 8.62 2.21
N PRO A 236 -29.86 9.54 3.18
CA PRO A 236 -30.37 9.36 4.53
C PRO A 236 -31.86 9.01 4.47
N SER A 237 -32.13 7.74 4.69
CA SER A 237 -33.43 7.10 4.68
C SER A 237 -33.48 6.18 5.91
N PRO A 238 -34.62 5.56 6.25
CA PRO A 238 -34.66 4.64 7.38
C PRO A 238 -33.51 3.62 7.26
N PRO A 239 -32.77 3.33 8.35
CA PRO A 239 -31.54 2.52 8.29
C PRO A 239 -31.77 1.15 7.62
N ASP A 240 -32.97 0.60 7.75
CA ASP A 240 -33.40 -0.66 7.11
C ASP A 240 -33.31 -0.62 5.59
N ARG A 241 -33.59 0.53 4.96
CA ARG A 241 -33.54 0.68 3.50
C ARG A 241 -32.11 0.66 2.99
N ALA A 242 -31.19 1.35 3.67
CA ALA A 242 -29.78 1.32 3.33
C ALA A 242 -29.20 -0.10 3.48
N ILE A 243 -29.65 -0.84 4.50
CA ILE A 243 -29.29 -2.25 4.70
C ILE A 243 -29.74 -3.13 3.53
N GLU A 244 -30.97 -2.96 3.02
CA GLU A 244 -31.44 -3.70 1.83
C GLU A 244 -30.52 -3.46 0.62
N PHE A 245 -30.16 -2.21 0.38
CA PHE A 245 -29.31 -1.83 -0.76
C PHE A 245 -27.93 -2.49 -0.66
N TRP A 246 -27.30 -2.41 0.52
CA TRP A 246 -26.00 -3.01 0.74
C TRP A 246 -26.03 -4.54 0.73
N ARG A 247 -27.09 -5.18 1.22
CA ARG A 247 -27.28 -6.64 1.11
C ARG A 247 -27.40 -7.08 -0.35
N ALA A 248 -28.22 -6.37 -1.14
CA ALA A 248 -28.33 -6.62 -2.57
C ALA A 248 -26.98 -6.45 -3.27
N LEU A 249 -26.23 -5.39 -2.94
CA LEU A 249 -24.91 -5.14 -3.54
C LEU A 249 -23.88 -6.22 -3.19
N ILE A 250 -23.86 -6.68 -1.93
CA ILE A 250 -23.02 -7.80 -1.51
C ILE A 250 -23.41 -9.08 -2.25
N MET A 251 -24.71 -9.38 -2.33
CA MET A 251 -25.21 -10.55 -3.04
C MET A 251 -24.81 -10.54 -4.52
N PHE A 252 -24.92 -9.38 -5.18
CA PHE A 252 -24.41 -9.20 -6.54
C PHE A 252 -22.93 -9.56 -6.66
N LEU A 253 -22.07 -9.03 -5.78
CA LEU A 253 -20.62 -9.25 -5.88
C LEU A 253 -20.17 -10.68 -5.52
N GLN A 254 -20.98 -11.37 -4.73
CA GLN A 254 -20.76 -12.77 -4.36
C GLN A 254 -21.28 -13.74 -5.43
N ASP A 255 -22.15 -13.29 -6.34
CA ASP A 255 -22.65 -14.11 -7.45
C ASP A 255 -21.48 -14.56 -8.35
N PRO A 256 -21.33 -15.86 -8.66
CA PRO A 256 -20.25 -16.36 -9.50
C PRO A 256 -20.19 -15.70 -10.88
N ALA A 257 -21.33 -15.31 -11.43
CA ALA A 257 -21.43 -14.64 -12.74
C ALA A 257 -21.18 -13.12 -12.68
N ALA A 258 -20.94 -12.55 -11.50
CA ALA A 258 -20.63 -11.13 -11.34
C ALA A 258 -19.18 -10.80 -11.74
N PRO A 259 -18.85 -9.50 -11.92
CA PRO A 259 -17.51 -9.10 -12.33
C PRO A 259 -16.44 -9.52 -11.31
N PRO A 260 -15.26 -9.96 -11.76
CA PRO A 260 -14.13 -10.22 -10.88
C PRO A 260 -13.55 -8.88 -10.41
N VAL A 261 -13.98 -8.42 -9.24
CA VAL A 261 -13.45 -7.20 -8.58
C VAL A 261 -12.92 -7.54 -7.18
N GLY A 262 -12.07 -6.67 -6.65
CA GLY A 262 -11.50 -6.83 -5.31
C GLY A 262 -10.65 -8.09 -5.18
N ASP A 263 -10.99 -8.94 -4.20
CA ASP A 263 -10.26 -10.19 -3.94
C ASP A 263 -10.41 -11.18 -5.11
N ARG A 264 -11.60 -11.26 -5.72
CA ARG A 264 -11.87 -12.19 -6.84
C ARG A 264 -10.98 -11.91 -8.03
N LEU A 265 -10.69 -10.63 -8.32
CA LEU A 265 -9.76 -10.25 -9.37
C LEU A 265 -8.34 -10.78 -9.06
N ARG A 266 -7.88 -10.63 -7.82
CA ARG A 266 -6.54 -11.10 -7.41
C ARG A 266 -6.42 -12.61 -7.49
N ASP A 267 -7.47 -13.33 -7.12
CA ASP A 267 -7.47 -14.80 -7.13
C ASP A 267 -7.54 -15.34 -8.56
N SER A 268 -8.31 -14.71 -9.45
CA SER A 268 -8.29 -15.02 -10.90
C SER A 268 -6.89 -14.87 -11.50
N HIS A 269 -6.14 -13.83 -11.12
CA HIS A 269 -4.75 -13.66 -11.58
C HIS A 269 -3.78 -14.67 -11.01
N LYS A 270 -3.92 -15.05 -9.74
CA LYS A 270 -3.09 -16.11 -9.17
C LYS A 270 -3.29 -17.42 -9.91
N ILE A 271 -4.53 -17.78 -10.24
CA ILE A 271 -4.85 -19.00 -10.99
C ILE A 271 -4.25 -18.95 -12.40
N GLN A 272 -4.40 -17.82 -13.12
CA GLN A 272 -3.82 -17.64 -14.45
C GLN A 272 -2.29 -17.64 -14.44
N ALA A 273 -1.65 -17.04 -13.43
CA ALA A 273 -0.20 -17.03 -13.28
C ALA A 273 0.37 -18.42 -12.95
N ILE A 274 -0.36 -19.24 -12.19
CA ILE A 274 0.01 -20.64 -11.92
C ILE A 274 -0.12 -21.50 -13.18
N GLN A 275 -1.13 -21.25 -14.02
CA GLN A 275 -1.34 -21.98 -15.28
C GLN A 275 -0.39 -21.56 -16.41
N ALA A 276 0.22 -20.37 -16.32
CA ALA A 276 1.17 -19.84 -17.29
C ALA A 276 2.64 -20.12 -16.93
N ALA A 277 2.92 -20.77 -15.79
CA ALA A 277 4.26 -21.19 -15.42
C ALA A 277 4.66 -22.42 -16.28
N PRO A 278 5.79 -22.39 -17.00
CA PRO A 278 6.26 -23.56 -17.73
C PRO A 278 6.56 -24.69 -16.73
N THR A 279 6.04 -25.88 -17.04
CA THR A 279 6.35 -27.14 -16.35
C THR A 279 7.82 -27.51 -16.45
#